data_AF-A0A3N0GJQ7-F1
#
_entry.id   AF-A0A3N0GJQ7-F1
#
_cell.length_a   1.000
_cell.length_b   1.000
_cell.length_c   1.000
_cell.angle_alpha   90.00
_cell.angle_beta   90.00
_cell.angle_gamma   90.00
#
_symmetry.space_group_name_H-M   'P 1'
#
loop_
_entity.id
_entity.type
_entity.pdbx_description
1 polymer ?
#
loop_
_entity_poly.entity_id
_entity_poly.type
_entity_poly.pdbx_seq_one_letter_code
_entity_poly.pdbx_strand_id
1 'polypeptide(L)'
;MTGHADESFAEYVSARWSLLQRLATLLTGQGDADALTRAALVRAYLSWADVRRSASPDQRVVGVLAATAARWPHRWSDEEDASAAGPDPLWSQFGTLLPRQRALLVLRHHEDFSDPEIGEVLGRPTEAVAAEALALETGIDVARLRELFVLRSDAVRVAAPPGDEVLAEAQRERSRRRRRSWLRASAAAAVLVVALTVASLLQGPSDTAARRPPAARAVHFLSALPAGRAPRIAYAVGRSLHLGSGQRVTLEAPPSSLVQTNKWLYVAYPSGRIVRVDAVRGTVLPVARSSRGELATDPSGEHVAWIAAGPGPAVVVLRTAADWSVLLSDRQRFPAQPRCCDDPFVLNGITSDGAVIGSLPVVSEAWVWRTPDAGSDTLQEISGLGDGAITQVVGGGLVVRHPPGTFAVGSVVDGTFRPTAVLSARDADFADPLGHRVVYADDSGEIHVRERVQRGRSRRPSPDVRLQLPTLDQGFAAVRWEDDDHLLLDVADASQPHGALVRCDVGTGACELTARLDRPHLLAD
;
A
#
# COMPACT_ATOMS: atom_id res chain seq x y z
N MET A 1 -7.11 4.37 -23.33
CA MET A 1 -6.75 3.56 -22.14
C MET A 1 -5.40 3.91 -21.51
N THR A 2 -4.58 4.82 -22.04
CA THR A 2 -3.27 5.17 -21.43
C THR A 2 -3.40 5.98 -20.14
N GLY A 3 -4.40 6.86 -20.02
CA GLY A 3 -4.54 7.72 -18.83
C GLY A 3 -4.65 6.98 -17.49
N HIS A 4 -5.37 5.84 -17.42
CA HIS A 4 -5.56 5.11 -16.16
C HIS A 4 -4.29 4.37 -15.70
N ALA A 5 -3.51 3.87 -16.66
CA ALA A 5 -2.19 3.32 -16.37
C ALA A 5 -1.20 4.41 -15.92
N ASP A 6 -1.33 5.61 -16.48
CA ASP A 6 -0.46 6.75 -16.16
C ASP A 6 -0.72 7.29 -14.75
N GLU A 7 -1.98 7.39 -14.35
CA GLU A 7 -2.39 7.88 -13.03
C GLU A 7 -2.12 6.84 -11.92
N SER A 8 -2.48 5.57 -12.12
CA SER A 8 -2.11 4.50 -11.16
C SER A 8 -0.60 4.37 -10.99
N PHE A 9 0.18 4.68 -12.03
CA PHE A 9 1.63 4.75 -11.92
C PHE A 9 2.07 5.98 -11.11
N ALA A 10 1.51 7.17 -11.34
CA ALA A 10 1.85 8.36 -10.56
C ALA A 10 1.50 8.21 -9.08
N GLU A 11 0.34 7.60 -8.75
CA GLU A 11 -0.04 7.27 -7.38
C GLU A 11 0.93 6.28 -6.74
N TYR A 12 1.30 5.21 -7.47
CA TYR A 12 2.29 4.26 -7.00
C TYR A 12 3.64 4.93 -6.73
N VAL A 13 4.11 5.79 -7.65
CA VAL A 13 5.36 6.54 -7.47
C VAL A 13 5.26 7.41 -6.22
N SER A 14 4.17 8.17 -6.05
CA SER A 14 3.98 9.00 -4.86
C SER A 14 3.99 8.18 -3.57
N ALA A 15 3.34 7.02 -3.56
CA ALA A 15 3.25 6.16 -2.38
C ALA A 15 4.56 5.44 -2.03
N ARG A 16 5.39 5.08 -3.03
CA ARG A 16 6.58 4.23 -2.83
C ARG A 16 7.90 4.93 -3.11
N TRP A 17 7.89 6.24 -3.32
CA TRP A 17 9.08 7.01 -3.61
C TRP A 17 10.13 6.94 -2.50
N SER A 18 9.71 7.14 -1.24
CA SER A 18 10.54 7.04 -0.06
C SER A 18 11.25 5.69 0.01
N LEU A 19 10.47 4.62 0.01
CA LEU A 19 10.97 3.24 -0.01
C LEU A 19 12.01 3.01 -1.11
N LEU A 20 11.70 3.37 -2.35
CA LEU A 20 12.56 3.13 -3.50
C LEU A 20 13.84 3.96 -3.44
N GLN A 21 13.79 5.20 -2.92
CA GLN A 21 14.97 6.03 -2.73
C GLN A 21 15.89 5.47 -1.65
N ARG A 22 15.33 5.05 -0.51
CA ARG A 22 16.10 4.40 0.57
C ARG A 22 16.81 3.16 0.05
N LEU A 23 16.12 2.33 -0.73
CA LEU A 23 16.71 1.15 -1.39
C LEU A 23 17.77 1.53 -2.44
N ALA A 24 17.50 2.54 -3.27
CA ALA A 24 18.45 3.01 -4.26
C ALA A 24 19.74 3.50 -3.59
N THR A 25 19.65 4.19 -2.45
CA THR A 25 20.81 4.58 -1.65
C THR A 25 21.62 3.37 -1.16
N LEU A 26 20.97 2.28 -0.72
CA LEU A 26 21.70 1.05 -0.37
C LEU A 26 22.43 0.44 -1.59
N LEU A 27 21.89 0.63 -2.80
CA LEU A 27 22.42 0.04 -4.03
C LEU A 27 23.55 0.88 -4.66
N THR A 28 23.50 2.20 -4.56
CA THR A 28 24.44 3.13 -5.24
C THR A 28 25.24 4.03 -4.32
N GLY A 29 24.90 4.12 -3.04
CA GLY A 29 25.26 5.26 -2.20
C GLY A 29 24.33 6.45 -2.47
N GLN A 30 24.56 7.58 -1.79
CA GLN A 30 23.67 8.76 -1.83
C GLN A 30 23.67 9.46 -3.20
N GLY A 31 24.83 9.55 -3.86
CA GLY A 31 25.01 10.43 -5.04
C GLY A 31 24.11 10.10 -6.24
N ASP A 32 23.74 8.83 -6.42
CA ASP A 32 23.05 8.34 -7.62
C ASP A 32 21.66 7.74 -7.34
N ALA A 33 21.20 7.76 -6.08
CA ALA A 33 19.96 7.12 -5.66
C ALA A 33 18.75 7.63 -6.45
N ASP A 34 18.61 8.95 -6.57
CA ASP A 34 17.51 9.59 -7.28
C ASP A 34 17.48 9.24 -8.77
N ALA A 35 18.65 9.30 -9.43
CA ALA A 35 18.77 8.96 -10.83
C ALA A 35 18.46 7.47 -11.09
N LEU A 36 18.93 6.58 -10.20
CA LEU A 36 18.63 5.16 -10.25
C LEU A 36 17.13 4.90 -10.06
N THR A 37 16.51 5.51 -9.05
CA THR A 37 15.08 5.39 -8.74
C THR A 37 14.24 5.81 -9.94
N ARG A 38 14.52 6.99 -10.51
CA ARG A 38 13.81 7.49 -11.71
C ARG A 38 13.98 6.55 -12.90
N ALA A 39 15.20 6.07 -13.16
CA ALA A 39 15.44 5.13 -14.26
C ALA A 39 14.73 3.78 -14.06
N ALA A 40 14.71 3.25 -12.83
CA ALA A 40 14.01 2.03 -12.50
C ALA A 40 12.48 2.18 -12.65
N LEU A 41 11.92 3.27 -12.14
CA LEU A 41 10.50 3.59 -12.28
C LEU A 41 10.09 3.78 -13.74
N VAL A 42 10.91 4.46 -14.55
CA VAL A 42 10.69 4.56 -16.00
C VAL A 42 10.66 3.17 -16.65
N ARG A 43 11.56 2.26 -16.24
CA ARG A 43 11.53 0.87 -16.74
C ARG A 43 10.30 0.10 -16.27
N ALA A 44 9.91 0.27 -15.00
CA ALA A 44 8.71 -0.36 -14.44
C ALA A 44 7.45 0.11 -15.18
N TYR A 45 7.36 1.40 -15.50
CA TYR A 45 6.27 1.98 -16.30
C TYR A 45 6.12 1.29 -17.67
N LEU A 46 7.23 0.94 -18.32
CA LEU A 46 7.18 0.27 -19.63
C LEU A 46 6.56 -1.12 -19.57
N SER A 47 6.60 -1.77 -18.41
CA SER A 47 5.94 -3.03 -18.11
C SER A 47 4.82 -2.88 -17.08
N TRP A 48 4.23 -1.69 -16.92
CA TRP A 48 3.35 -1.37 -15.80
C TRP A 48 2.14 -2.31 -15.69
N ALA A 49 1.58 -2.69 -16.83
CA ALA A 49 0.46 -3.63 -16.88
C ALA A 49 0.83 -5.03 -16.36
N ASP A 50 2.09 -5.45 -16.50
CA ASP A 50 2.58 -6.73 -15.96
C ASP A 50 2.99 -6.59 -14.49
N VAL A 51 3.50 -5.42 -14.11
CA VAL A 51 3.82 -5.09 -12.71
C VAL A 51 2.56 -5.12 -11.86
N ARG A 52 1.49 -4.45 -12.29
CA ARG A 52 0.21 -4.42 -11.58
C ARG A 52 -0.45 -5.80 -11.45
N ARG A 53 -0.28 -6.67 -12.45
CA ARG A 53 -0.83 -8.04 -12.42
C ARG A 53 0.04 -9.03 -11.63
N SER A 54 1.18 -8.58 -11.11
CA SER A 54 2.04 -9.39 -10.25
C SER A 54 1.35 -9.66 -8.92
N ALA A 55 1.56 -10.85 -8.35
CA ALA A 55 1.11 -11.15 -6.98
C ALA A 55 1.73 -10.21 -5.93
N SER A 56 2.88 -9.62 -6.25
CA SER A 56 3.50 -8.54 -5.49
C SER A 56 4.05 -7.50 -6.47
N PRO A 57 3.33 -6.38 -6.71
CA PRO A 57 3.81 -5.27 -7.53
C PRO A 57 5.10 -4.66 -6.95
N ASP A 58 5.18 -4.54 -5.63
CA ASP A 58 6.32 -3.96 -4.92
C ASP A 58 7.58 -4.79 -5.10
N GLN A 59 7.51 -6.08 -4.84
CA GLN A 59 8.64 -6.99 -5.03
C GLN A 59 9.10 -6.97 -6.51
N ARG A 60 8.16 -6.77 -7.45
CA ARG A 60 8.50 -6.64 -8.87
C ARG A 60 9.20 -5.32 -9.21
N VAL A 61 8.78 -4.19 -8.62
CA VAL A 61 9.46 -2.89 -8.81
C VAL A 61 10.81 -2.88 -8.11
N VAL A 62 10.93 -3.43 -6.91
CA VAL A 62 12.20 -3.67 -6.20
C VAL A 62 13.14 -4.52 -7.07
N GLY A 63 12.62 -5.57 -7.70
CA GLY A 63 13.37 -6.35 -8.69
C GLY A 63 13.84 -5.51 -9.89
N VAL A 64 12.99 -4.65 -10.44
CA VAL A 64 13.38 -3.73 -11.54
C VAL A 64 14.46 -2.75 -11.06
N LEU A 65 14.35 -2.21 -9.84
CA LEU A 65 15.33 -1.32 -9.23
C LEU A 65 16.68 -2.03 -9.08
N ALA A 66 16.71 -3.20 -8.45
CA ALA A 66 17.92 -4.00 -8.26
C ALA A 66 18.55 -4.44 -9.59
N ALA A 67 17.75 -4.86 -10.57
CA ALA A 67 18.23 -5.21 -11.92
C ALA A 67 18.76 -3.99 -12.69
N THR A 68 18.26 -2.79 -12.40
CA THR A 68 18.78 -1.53 -12.94
C THR A 68 20.09 -1.16 -12.25
N ALA A 69 20.14 -1.26 -10.93
CA ALA A 69 21.33 -1.01 -10.12
C ALA A 69 22.51 -1.93 -10.47
N ALA A 70 22.23 -3.22 -10.69
CA ALA A 70 23.25 -4.21 -11.05
C ALA A 70 23.99 -3.89 -12.35
N ARG A 71 23.43 -3.03 -13.20
CA ARG A 71 24.01 -2.58 -14.48
C ARG A 71 24.33 -1.08 -14.48
N TRP A 72 24.16 -0.41 -13.34
CA TRP A 72 24.27 1.02 -13.24
C TRP A 72 25.74 1.46 -13.40
N PRO A 73 26.02 2.43 -14.27
CA PRO A 73 27.38 2.87 -14.54
C PRO A 73 27.85 3.83 -13.46
N HIS A 74 28.07 3.35 -12.23
CA HIS A 74 28.50 4.25 -11.14
C HIS A 74 29.53 3.67 -10.18
N ARG A 75 30.26 4.61 -9.59
CA ARG A 75 31.32 4.49 -8.58
C ARG A 75 30.71 4.89 -7.25
N TRP A 76 30.62 3.95 -6.31
CA TRP A 76 30.11 4.18 -4.95
C TRP A 76 30.65 5.51 -4.38
N SER A 77 29.75 6.41 -3.97
CA SER A 77 30.11 7.70 -3.39
C SER A 77 29.58 7.81 -1.97
N ASP A 78 30.53 7.91 -1.03
CA ASP A 78 30.31 8.20 0.39
C ASP A 78 30.53 9.71 0.69
N GLU A 79 30.53 10.59 -0.33
CA GLU A 79 30.89 12.01 -0.13
C GLU A 79 29.95 12.78 0.83
N GLU A 80 28.83 12.18 1.24
CA GLU A 80 27.89 12.70 2.25
C GLU A 80 27.77 11.81 3.50
N ASP A 81 28.80 11.04 3.86
CA ASP A 81 28.83 10.17 5.05
C ASP A 81 28.89 10.90 6.41
N ALA A 82 28.40 12.14 6.50
CA ALA A 82 28.16 12.85 7.75
C ALA A 82 26.80 12.51 8.39
N SER A 83 26.33 11.26 8.22
CA SER A 83 25.10 10.75 8.84
C SER A 83 25.39 10.15 10.22
N ALA A 84 24.37 10.16 11.09
CA ALA A 84 24.40 9.83 12.52
C ALA A 84 24.97 8.43 12.89
N ALA A 85 25.18 7.53 11.92
CA ALA A 85 25.71 6.18 12.13
C ALA A 85 27.24 6.10 12.27
N GLY A 86 27.98 7.13 11.83
CA GLY A 86 29.45 7.16 11.88
C GLY A 86 30.14 6.20 10.89
N PRO A 87 31.48 6.25 10.83
CA PRO A 87 32.26 5.38 9.95
C PRO A 87 32.23 3.93 10.45
N ASP A 88 31.65 3.02 9.65
CA ASP A 88 31.61 1.57 9.92
C ASP A 88 32.46 0.83 8.87
N PRO A 89 33.51 0.09 9.27
CA PRO A 89 34.39 -0.63 8.33
C PRO A 89 33.65 -1.64 7.43
N LEU A 90 32.57 -2.26 7.94
CA LEU A 90 31.78 -3.21 7.18
C LEU A 90 30.99 -2.49 6.08
N TRP A 91 30.52 -1.27 6.34
CA TRP A 91 29.85 -0.44 5.34
C TRP A 91 30.81 -0.02 4.23
N SER A 92 32.01 0.43 4.59
CA SER A 92 33.05 0.76 3.62
C SER A 92 33.42 -0.45 2.76
N GLN A 93 33.53 -1.64 3.36
CA GLN A 93 33.76 -2.89 2.64
C GLN A 93 32.61 -3.21 1.68
N PHE A 94 31.35 -3.07 2.12
CA PHE A 94 30.17 -3.25 1.27
C PHE A 94 30.18 -2.32 0.05
N GLY A 95 30.58 -1.06 0.22
CA GLY A 95 30.69 -0.09 -0.87
C GLY A 95 31.69 -0.49 -1.96
N THR A 96 32.71 -1.27 -1.63
CA THR A 96 33.70 -1.77 -2.62
C THR A 96 33.20 -2.89 -3.52
N LEU A 97 32.07 -3.53 -3.17
CA LEU A 97 31.51 -4.63 -3.94
C LEU A 97 31.05 -4.16 -5.32
N LEU A 98 31.00 -5.08 -6.28
CA LEU A 98 30.42 -4.79 -7.59
C LEU A 98 28.92 -4.47 -7.46
N PRO A 99 28.33 -3.61 -8.31
CA PRO A 99 26.91 -3.24 -8.22
C PRO A 99 25.97 -4.45 -8.17
N ARG A 100 26.27 -5.52 -8.91
CA ARG A 100 25.50 -6.78 -8.87
C ARG A 100 25.60 -7.49 -7.51
N GLN A 101 26.78 -7.50 -6.90
CA GLN A 101 27.00 -8.14 -5.60
C GLN A 101 26.28 -7.38 -4.49
N ARG A 102 26.30 -6.03 -4.54
CA ARG A 102 25.49 -5.20 -3.64
C ARG A 102 24.00 -5.48 -3.81
N ALA A 103 23.51 -5.50 -5.05
CA ALA A 103 22.11 -5.81 -5.34
C ALA A 103 21.71 -7.20 -4.80
N LEU A 104 22.57 -8.21 -4.95
CA LEU A 104 22.33 -9.54 -4.38
C LEU A 104 22.17 -9.48 -2.86
N LEU A 105 23.10 -8.85 -2.13
CA LEU A 105 23.05 -8.79 -0.66
C LEU A 105 21.88 -7.96 -0.15
N VAL A 106 21.55 -6.84 -0.81
CA VAL A 106 20.39 -6.01 -0.45
C VAL A 106 19.10 -6.82 -0.67
N LEU A 107 18.93 -7.47 -1.82
CA LEU A 107 17.76 -8.31 -2.07
C LEU A 107 17.62 -9.44 -1.06
N ARG A 108 18.72 -10.12 -0.72
CA ARG A 108 18.72 -11.30 0.16
C ARG A 108 18.57 -10.98 1.64
N HIS A 109 19.13 -9.86 2.10
CA HIS A 109 19.23 -9.58 3.54
C HIS A 109 18.41 -8.38 4.01
N HIS A 110 18.04 -7.47 3.11
CA HIS A 110 17.16 -6.35 3.42
C HIS A 110 15.73 -6.61 2.95
N GLU A 111 15.57 -7.10 1.72
CA GLU A 111 14.26 -7.37 1.09
C GLU A 111 13.80 -8.85 1.21
N ASP A 112 14.61 -9.71 1.86
CA ASP A 112 14.32 -11.13 2.14
C ASP A 112 13.95 -11.99 0.88
N PHE A 113 14.45 -11.63 -0.30
CA PHE A 113 14.29 -12.45 -1.51
C PHE A 113 15.04 -13.78 -1.36
N SER A 114 14.44 -14.86 -1.88
CA SER A 114 15.08 -16.17 -2.00
C SER A 114 16.06 -16.23 -3.17
N ASP A 115 17.02 -17.17 -3.12
CA ASP A 115 18.03 -17.35 -4.18
C ASP A 115 17.43 -17.57 -5.59
N PRO A 116 16.32 -18.32 -5.76
CA PRO A 116 15.63 -18.40 -7.04
C PRO A 116 15.12 -17.04 -7.53
N GLU A 117 14.45 -16.26 -6.67
CA GLU A 117 13.90 -14.95 -7.04
C GLU A 117 15.02 -13.96 -7.40
N ILE A 118 16.12 -13.95 -6.64
CA ILE A 118 17.32 -13.16 -6.96
C ILE A 118 17.89 -13.58 -8.31
N GLY A 119 17.92 -14.88 -8.59
CA GLY A 119 18.35 -15.42 -9.88
C GLY A 119 17.52 -14.90 -11.04
N GLU A 120 16.19 -14.88 -10.90
CA GLU A 120 15.29 -14.31 -11.90
C GLU A 120 15.52 -12.80 -12.10
N VAL A 121 15.64 -12.05 -11.01
CA VAL A 121 15.85 -10.59 -11.05
C VAL A 121 17.18 -10.23 -11.71
N LEU A 122 18.26 -10.92 -11.35
CA LEU A 122 19.62 -10.63 -11.83
C LEU A 122 19.97 -11.37 -13.13
N GLY A 123 19.11 -12.27 -13.61
CA GLY A 123 19.33 -13.10 -14.80
C GLY A 123 20.45 -14.12 -14.60
N ARG A 124 20.50 -14.76 -13.43
CA ARG A 124 21.52 -15.74 -13.05
C ARG A 124 20.90 -17.07 -12.56
N PRO A 125 21.56 -18.21 -12.79
CA PRO A 125 21.12 -19.48 -12.20
C PRO A 125 21.14 -19.43 -10.67
N THR A 126 20.17 -20.07 -10.02
CA THR A 126 20.04 -20.14 -8.55
C THR A 126 21.32 -20.63 -7.86
N GLU A 127 21.98 -21.66 -8.41
CA GLU A 127 23.24 -22.19 -7.86
C GLU A 127 24.37 -21.15 -7.87
N ALA A 128 24.43 -20.33 -8.93
CA ALA A 128 25.42 -19.28 -9.06
C ALA A 128 25.16 -18.12 -8.07
N VAL A 129 23.89 -17.83 -7.80
CA VAL A 129 23.49 -16.86 -6.76
C VAL A 129 23.89 -17.38 -5.38
N ALA A 130 23.53 -18.62 -5.04
CA ALA A 130 23.85 -19.23 -3.75
C ALA A 130 25.36 -19.28 -3.49
N ALA A 131 26.16 -19.64 -4.51
CA ALA A 131 27.61 -19.64 -4.41
C ALA A 131 28.21 -18.23 -4.25
N GLU A 132 27.71 -17.23 -4.98
CA GLU A 132 28.16 -15.85 -4.85
C GLU A 132 27.76 -15.27 -3.49
N ALA A 133 26.55 -15.54 -3.01
CA ALA A 133 26.08 -15.14 -1.69
C ALA A 133 26.96 -15.73 -0.58
N LEU A 134 27.21 -17.03 -0.60
CA LEU A 134 28.07 -17.71 0.38
C LEU A 134 29.48 -17.10 0.39
N ALA A 135 30.05 -16.83 -0.79
CA ALA A 135 31.39 -16.23 -0.90
C ALA A 135 31.43 -14.80 -0.32
N LEU A 136 30.38 -14.01 -0.54
CA LEU A 136 30.27 -12.65 0.01
C LEU A 136 30.01 -12.65 1.53
N GLU A 137 29.21 -13.59 2.03
CA GLU A 137 28.87 -13.74 3.45
C GLU A 137 30.03 -14.31 4.28
N THR A 138 30.99 -14.97 3.64
CA THR A 138 32.13 -15.59 4.33
C THR A 138 33.02 -14.54 4.99
N GLY A 139 33.10 -14.59 6.33
CA GLY A 139 33.91 -13.65 7.11
C GLY A 139 33.22 -12.31 7.40
N ILE A 140 31.93 -12.17 7.07
CA ILE A 140 31.11 -11.02 7.41
C ILE A 140 30.11 -11.40 8.50
N ASP A 141 29.90 -10.49 9.47
CA ASP A 141 28.77 -10.58 10.39
C ASP A 141 27.49 -10.14 9.65
N VAL A 142 26.73 -11.13 9.15
CA VAL A 142 25.48 -10.90 8.41
C VAL A 142 24.40 -10.25 9.28
N ALA A 143 24.39 -10.49 10.59
CA ALA A 143 23.45 -9.84 11.48
C ALA A 143 23.77 -8.34 11.59
N ARG A 144 25.05 -8.00 11.71
CA ARG A 144 25.50 -6.60 11.67
C ARG A 144 25.25 -5.94 10.32
N LEU A 145 25.46 -6.65 9.21
CA LEU A 145 25.17 -6.14 7.86
C LEU A 145 23.68 -5.78 7.70
N ARG A 146 22.78 -6.65 8.19
CA ARG A 146 21.33 -6.39 8.19
C ARG A 146 20.96 -5.15 8.99
N GLU A 147 21.56 -4.99 10.17
CA GLU A 147 21.38 -3.81 11.00
C GLU A 147 21.85 -2.54 10.27
N LEU A 148 23.01 -2.60 9.61
CA LEU A 148 23.53 -1.47 8.83
C LEU A 148 22.64 -1.11 7.65
N PHE A 149 22.09 -2.08 6.92
CA PHE A 149 21.14 -1.77 5.83
C PHE A 149 19.94 -0.99 6.35
N VAL A 150 19.35 -1.45 7.45
CA VAL A 150 18.22 -0.78 8.10
C VAL A 150 18.62 0.64 8.51
N LEU A 151 19.63 0.78 9.39
CA LEU A 151 20.12 2.07 9.89
C LEU A 151 20.45 3.08 8.77
N ARG A 152 21.13 2.62 7.71
CA ARG A 152 21.53 3.48 6.59
C ARG A 152 20.34 3.85 5.71
N SER A 153 19.42 2.93 5.45
CA SER A 153 18.20 3.21 4.70
C SER A 153 17.28 4.19 5.44
N ASP A 154 17.20 4.08 6.77
CA ASP A 154 16.34 4.93 7.60
C ASP A 154 16.91 6.35 7.79
N ALA A 155 18.23 6.49 7.78
CA ALA A 155 18.91 7.78 7.84
C ALA A 155 18.77 8.63 6.56
N VAL A 156 18.32 8.06 5.44
CA VAL A 156 18.13 8.79 4.18
C VAL A 156 16.97 9.76 4.33
N ARG A 157 17.25 11.06 4.18
CA ARG A 157 16.20 12.06 3.99
C ARG A 157 15.75 12.04 2.54
N VAL A 158 14.51 11.67 2.31
CA VAL A 158 13.95 11.60 0.96
C VAL A 158 13.19 12.89 0.67
N ALA A 159 13.52 13.53 -0.46
CA ALA A 159 12.76 14.66 -0.96
C ALA A 159 11.38 14.20 -1.46
N ALA A 160 10.41 15.12 -1.49
CA ALA A 160 9.06 14.84 -1.99
C ALA A 160 9.07 14.16 -3.38
N PRO A 161 8.13 13.26 -3.66
CA PRO A 161 8.10 12.47 -4.90
C PRO A 161 7.90 13.36 -6.14
N PRO A 162 8.77 13.25 -7.17
CA PRO A 162 8.59 13.93 -8.45
C PRO A 162 7.66 13.11 -9.37
N GLY A 163 6.47 12.71 -8.87
CA GLY A 163 5.57 11.77 -9.54
C GLY A 163 5.21 12.17 -10.98
N ASP A 164 4.82 13.43 -11.18
CA ASP A 164 4.48 13.96 -12.50
C ASP A 164 5.69 14.00 -13.45
N GLU A 165 6.88 14.30 -12.94
CA GLU A 165 8.11 14.36 -13.74
C GLU A 165 8.54 12.97 -14.22
N VAL A 166 8.50 11.98 -13.32
CA VAL A 166 8.82 10.59 -13.62
C VAL A 166 7.81 10.02 -14.62
N LEU A 167 6.52 10.30 -14.44
CA LEU A 167 5.49 9.91 -15.40
C LEU A 167 5.76 10.54 -16.77
N ALA A 168 6.05 11.84 -16.83
CA ALA A 168 6.37 12.54 -18.08
C ALA A 168 7.63 11.94 -18.75
N GLU A 169 8.66 11.59 -17.98
CA GLU A 169 9.85 10.90 -18.48
C GLU A 169 9.51 9.52 -19.06
N ALA A 170 8.69 8.75 -18.35
CA ALA A 170 8.30 7.42 -18.76
C ALA A 170 7.42 7.43 -20.03
N GLN A 171 6.52 8.41 -20.15
CA GLN A 171 5.75 8.68 -21.36
C GLN A 171 6.65 9.04 -22.55
N ARG A 172 7.68 9.90 -22.33
CA ARG A 172 8.68 10.23 -23.36
C ARG A 172 9.40 8.97 -23.84
N GLU A 173 9.86 8.11 -22.93
CA GLU A 173 10.57 6.88 -23.30
C GLU A 173 9.67 5.88 -24.02
N ARG A 174 8.42 5.72 -23.59
CA ARG A 174 7.42 4.90 -24.28
C ARG A 174 7.15 5.41 -25.71
N SER A 175 7.05 6.73 -25.88
CA SER A 175 6.87 7.35 -27.20
C SER A 175 8.07 7.10 -28.11
N ARG A 176 9.31 7.16 -27.57
CA ARG A 176 10.55 6.85 -28.30
C ARG A 176 10.58 5.39 -28.75
N ARG A 177 10.23 4.44 -27.88
CA ARG A 177 10.14 3.01 -28.23
C ARG A 177 9.09 2.75 -29.30
N ARG A 178 7.90 3.37 -29.19
CA ARG A 178 6.85 3.29 -30.21
C ARG A 178 7.33 3.84 -31.55
N ARG A 179 7.96 5.02 -31.59
CA ARG A 179 8.55 5.59 -32.82
C ARG A 179 9.61 4.68 -33.44
N ARG A 180 10.51 4.10 -32.64
CA ARG A 180 11.53 3.13 -33.11
C ARG A 180 10.89 1.83 -33.64
N SER A 181 9.85 1.33 -32.97
CA SER A 181 9.09 0.16 -33.45
C SER A 181 8.32 0.47 -34.73
N TRP A 182 7.79 1.69 -34.87
CA TRP A 182 7.07 2.14 -36.05
C TRP A 182 8.00 2.33 -37.24
N LEU A 183 9.21 2.86 -37.04
CA LEU A 183 10.26 2.94 -38.07
C LEU A 183 10.76 1.56 -38.55
N ARG A 184 10.74 0.54 -37.67
CA ARG A 184 11.05 -0.85 -38.04
C ARG A 184 9.86 -1.55 -38.72
N ALA A 185 8.63 -1.24 -38.30
CA ALA A 185 7.41 -1.80 -38.87
C ALA A 185 7.06 -1.17 -40.24
N SER A 186 7.42 0.09 -40.51
CA SER A 186 7.21 0.72 -41.82
C SER A 186 8.07 0.09 -42.92
N ALA A 187 9.23 -0.50 -42.58
CA ALA A 187 10.01 -1.33 -43.50
C ALA A 187 9.32 -2.66 -43.86
N ALA A 188 8.51 -3.22 -42.95
CA ALA A 188 7.75 -4.45 -43.17
C ALA A 188 6.36 -4.19 -43.80
N ALA A 189 5.72 -3.06 -43.49
CA ALA A 189 4.40 -2.69 -44.00
C ALA A 189 4.42 -2.35 -45.50
N ALA A 190 5.53 -1.81 -46.03
CA ALA A 190 5.69 -1.62 -47.48
C ALA A 190 5.65 -2.96 -48.26
N VAL A 191 6.07 -4.07 -47.62
CA VAL A 191 6.03 -5.42 -48.20
C VAL A 191 4.64 -6.06 -48.03
N LEU A 192 3.95 -5.79 -46.92
CA LEU A 192 2.65 -6.40 -46.58
C LEU A 192 1.45 -5.71 -47.25
N VAL A 193 1.51 -4.42 -47.57
CA VAL A 193 0.45 -3.72 -48.31
C VAL A 193 0.32 -4.24 -49.75
N VAL A 194 1.41 -4.75 -50.34
CA VAL A 194 1.38 -5.43 -51.65
C VAL A 194 0.76 -6.83 -51.55
N ALA A 195 0.90 -7.51 -50.41
CA ALA A 195 0.37 -8.85 -50.20
C ALA A 195 -1.11 -8.87 -49.76
N LEU A 196 -1.55 -7.88 -48.96
CA LEU A 196 -2.91 -7.84 -48.39
C LEU A 196 -3.99 -7.28 -49.33
N THR A 197 -3.60 -6.58 -50.42
CA THR A 197 -4.54 -6.24 -51.51
C THR A 197 -4.99 -7.47 -52.29
N VAL A 198 -4.23 -8.57 -52.26
CA VAL A 198 -4.60 -9.86 -52.88
C VAL A 198 -5.47 -10.71 -51.95
N ALA A 199 -5.31 -10.60 -50.63
CA ALA A 199 -6.02 -11.45 -49.66
C ALA A 199 -7.42 -10.93 -49.25
N SER A 200 -7.71 -9.64 -49.40
CA SER A 200 -9.02 -9.06 -49.07
C SER A 200 -10.16 -9.40 -50.06
N LEU A 201 -9.90 -10.21 -51.09
CA LEU A 201 -10.92 -10.67 -52.03
C LEU A 201 -11.63 -11.96 -51.60
N LEU A 202 -11.28 -12.59 -50.46
CA LEU A 202 -11.71 -13.97 -50.21
C LEU A 202 -12.32 -14.35 -48.86
N GLN A 203 -12.51 -13.47 -47.87
CA GLN A 203 -13.07 -13.91 -46.58
C GLN A 203 -14.11 -12.95 -45.98
N GLY A 204 -15.34 -13.45 -45.86
CA GLY A 204 -16.47 -12.80 -45.20
C GLY A 204 -16.39 -12.84 -43.66
N PRO A 205 -17.25 -12.06 -42.99
CA PRO A 205 -17.13 -11.79 -41.55
C PRO A 205 -17.50 -13.01 -40.70
N SER A 206 -16.70 -13.27 -39.67
CA SER A 206 -16.99 -14.26 -38.63
C SER A 206 -17.59 -13.55 -37.42
N ASP A 207 -18.81 -13.93 -37.06
CA ASP A 207 -19.47 -13.54 -35.81
C ASP A 207 -18.95 -14.42 -34.65
N THR A 208 -18.22 -13.83 -33.72
CA THR A 208 -17.95 -14.45 -32.41
C THR A 208 -18.94 -13.94 -31.39
N ALA A 209 -20.02 -14.69 -31.20
CA ALA A 209 -20.93 -14.51 -30.08
C ALA A 209 -20.24 -14.89 -28.77
N ALA A 210 -20.01 -13.91 -27.89
CA ALA A 210 -19.54 -14.13 -26.53
C ALA A 210 -20.64 -14.88 -25.73
N ARG A 211 -20.32 -16.05 -25.18
CA ARG A 211 -21.19 -16.77 -24.24
C ARG A 211 -21.39 -15.93 -22.98
N ARG A 212 -22.64 -15.59 -22.68
CA ARG A 212 -23.04 -15.05 -21.37
C ARG A 212 -22.76 -16.10 -20.28
N PRO A 213 -22.19 -15.74 -19.13
CA PRO A 213 -22.11 -16.62 -17.99
C PRO A 213 -23.52 -16.96 -17.48
N PRO A 214 -23.70 -18.14 -16.85
CA PRO A 214 -24.99 -18.54 -16.28
C PRO A 214 -25.43 -17.52 -15.23
N ALA A 215 -26.73 -17.26 -15.15
CA ALA A 215 -27.32 -16.38 -14.15
C ALA A 215 -26.90 -16.85 -12.75
N ALA A 216 -26.25 -15.97 -11.99
CA ALA A 216 -25.83 -16.24 -10.62
C ALA A 216 -27.06 -16.65 -9.80
N ARG A 217 -26.97 -17.79 -9.10
CA ARG A 217 -27.97 -18.19 -8.11
C ARG A 217 -28.03 -17.10 -7.05
N ALA A 218 -29.23 -16.69 -6.66
CA ALA A 218 -29.41 -15.75 -5.55
C ALA A 218 -28.80 -16.35 -4.27
N VAL A 219 -27.84 -15.64 -3.68
CA VAL A 219 -27.24 -15.98 -2.40
C VAL A 219 -28.10 -15.32 -1.31
N HIS A 220 -28.74 -16.13 -0.47
CA HIS A 220 -29.63 -15.63 0.58
C HIS A 220 -28.98 -15.57 1.96
N PHE A 221 -27.88 -16.28 2.18
CA PHE A 221 -27.16 -16.33 3.44
C PHE A 221 -25.65 -16.41 3.20
N LEU A 222 -24.85 -15.79 4.06
CA LEU A 222 -23.39 -15.85 4.02
C LEU A 222 -22.89 -17.30 4.07
N SER A 223 -23.55 -18.16 4.86
CA SER A 223 -23.24 -19.59 4.93
C SER A 223 -23.42 -20.38 3.62
N ALA A 224 -24.16 -19.83 2.64
CA ALA A 224 -24.40 -20.44 1.34
C ALA A 224 -23.36 -20.06 0.27
N LEU A 225 -22.43 -19.14 0.59
CA LEU A 225 -21.32 -18.79 -0.29
C LEU A 225 -20.37 -19.99 -0.47
N PRO A 226 -19.72 -20.11 -1.65
CA PRO A 226 -18.68 -21.12 -1.85
C PRO A 226 -17.53 -20.91 -0.86
N ALA A 227 -16.91 -22.01 -0.43
CA ALA A 227 -15.73 -21.94 0.43
C ALA A 227 -14.55 -21.35 -0.36
N GLY A 228 -13.93 -20.32 0.20
CA GLY A 228 -12.83 -19.59 -0.40
C GLY A 228 -11.46 -19.96 0.15
N ARG A 229 -10.44 -19.26 -0.35
CA ARG A 229 -9.08 -19.36 0.19
C ARG A 229 -8.98 -18.64 1.53
N ALA A 230 -8.03 -19.04 2.37
CA ALA A 230 -7.76 -18.29 3.59
C ALA A 230 -7.34 -16.84 3.26
N PRO A 231 -7.75 -15.85 4.07
CA PRO A 231 -7.32 -14.47 3.89
C PRO A 231 -5.80 -14.31 3.90
N ARG A 232 -5.28 -13.45 3.02
CA ARG A 232 -3.89 -12.99 3.00
C ARG A 232 -3.64 -11.83 3.95
N ILE A 233 -4.70 -11.16 4.37
CA ILE A 233 -4.65 -10.10 5.37
C ILE A 233 -4.79 -10.73 6.75
N ALA A 234 -3.95 -10.28 7.68
CA ALA A 234 -3.99 -10.83 9.02
C ALA A 234 -5.29 -10.48 9.74
N TYR A 235 -5.78 -11.38 10.57
CA TYR A 235 -6.95 -11.15 11.41
C TYR A 235 -6.82 -11.89 12.73
N ALA A 236 -7.45 -11.38 13.77
CA ALA A 236 -7.45 -11.97 15.10
C ALA A 236 -8.85 -12.44 15.48
N VAL A 237 -8.96 -13.64 16.05
CA VAL A 237 -10.20 -14.20 16.62
C VAL A 237 -9.94 -14.50 18.10
N GLY A 238 -10.48 -13.67 18.99
CA GLY A 238 -10.04 -13.63 20.38
C GLY A 238 -8.52 -13.44 20.48
N ARG A 239 -7.81 -14.42 21.06
CA ARG A 239 -6.33 -14.39 21.22
C ARG A 239 -5.57 -15.02 20.06
N SER A 240 -6.27 -15.60 19.09
CA SER A 240 -5.66 -16.32 17.98
C SER A 240 -5.45 -15.34 16.83
N LEU A 241 -4.18 -15.04 16.53
CA LEU A 241 -3.81 -14.23 15.38
C LEU A 241 -3.51 -15.13 14.18
N HIS A 242 -4.23 -14.92 13.09
CA HIS A 242 -4.09 -15.61 11.81
C HIS A 242 -3.30 -14.72 10.86
N LEU A 243 -2.14 -15.19 10.40
CA LEU A 243 -1.28 -14.47 9.47
C LEU A 243 -1.61 -14.84 8.02
N GLY A 244 -1.35 -13.92 7.09
CA GLY A 244 -1.52 -14.17 5.65
C GLY A 244 -0.69 -15.32 5.09
N SER A 245 0.40 -15.69 5.78
CA SER A 245 1.23 -16.86 5.49
C SER A 245 0.54 -18.20 5.82
N GLY A 246 -0.61 -18.17 6.50
CA GLY A 246 -1.30 -19.34 7.03
C GLY A 246 -0.82 -19.77 8.43
N GLN A 247 0.24 -19.14 8.95
CA GLN A 247 0.69 -19.37 10.32
C GLN A 247 -0.30 -18.78 11.34
N ARG A 248 -0.36 -19.38 12.53
CA ARG A 248 -1.16 -18.89 13.65
C ARG A 248 -0.27 -18.55 14.85
N VAL A 249 -0.49 -17.39 15.45
CA VAL A 249 0.24 -16.89 16.61
C VAL A 249 -0.74 -16.70 17.77
N THR A 250 -0.36 -17.11 18.98
CA THR A 250 -1.20 -16.91 20.18
C THR A 250 -0.78 -15.62 20.87
N LEU A 251 -1.70 -14.66 20.96
CA LEU A 251 -1.50 -13.37 21.61
C LEU A 251 -1.69 -13.44 23.13
N GLU A 252 -1.18 -12.45 23.86
CA GLU A 252 -1.33 -12.37 25.33
C GLU A 252 -2.78 -12.09 25.76
N ALA A 253 -3.52 -11.34 24.95
CA ALA A 253 -4.92 -10.98 25.14
C ALA A 253 -5.58 -10.75 23.77
N PRO A 254 -6.93 -10.67 23.68
CA PRO A 254 -7.58 -10.20 22.47
C PRO A 254 -7.08 -8.79 22.13
N PRO A 255 -6.71 -8.52 20.86
CA PRO A 255 -6.24 -7.21 20.47
C PRO A 255 -7.38 -6.20 20.48
N SER A 256 -7.03 -4.92 20.67
CA SER A 256 -7.95 -3.78 20.54
C SER A 256 -7.76 -3.01 19.24
N SER A 257 -6.61 -3.17 18.58
CA SER A 257 -6.33 -2.63 17.24
C SER A 257 -5.23 -3.46 16.59
N LEU A 258 -5.31 -3.59 15.27
CA LEU A 258 -4.43 -4.42 14.45
C LEU A 258 -4.10 -3.65 13.17
N VAL A 259 -2.82 -3.42 12.90
CA VAL A 259 -2.36 -2.66 11.73
C VAL A 259 -1.26 -3.45 11.03
N GLN A 260 -1.38 -3.64 9.72
CA GLN A 260 -0.41 -4.38 8.91
C GLN A 260 0.46 -3.42 8.09
N THR A 261 1.77 -3.56 8.24
CA THR A 261 2.74 -2.90 7.37
C THR A 261 3.35 -3.89 6.39
N ASN A 262 4.27 -3.43 5.52
CA ASN A 262 4.94 -4.30 4.55
C ASN A 262 5.71 -5.46 5.19
N LYS A 263 6.18 -5.30 6.42
CA LYS A 263 7.06 -6.26 7.09
C LYS A 263 6.52 -6.80 8.41
N TRP A 264 5.75 -5.98 9.12
CA TRP A 264 5.38 -6.25 10.50
C TRP A 264 3.88 -6.09 10.68
N LEU A 265 3.31 -6.88 11.58
CA LEU A 265 1.97 -6.69 12.08
C LEU A 265 2.01 -6.09 13.48
N TYR A 266 1.34 -4.96 13.69
CA TYR A 266 1.32 -4.24 14.95
C TYR A 266 0.03 -4.55 15.67
N VAL A 267 0.17 -4.91 16.94
CA VAL A 267 -0.94 -5.35 17.79
C VAL A 267 -0.98 -4.45 19.01
N ALA A 268 -2.06 -3.69 19.16
CA ALA A 268 -2.36 -2.99 20.40
C ALA A 268 -3.30 -3.83 21.26
N TYR A 269 -3.07 -3.82 22.57
CA TYR A 269 -3.90 -4.47 23.56
C TYR A 269 -4.73 -3.46 24.37
N PRO A 270 -5.86 -3.87 24.96
CA PRO A 270 -6.63 -3.04 25.88
C PRO A 270 -5.82 -2.50 27.08
N SER A 271 -4.71 -3.16 27.43
CA SER A 271 -3.76 -2.70 28.46
C SER A 271 -2.95 -1.47 28.05
N GLY A 272 -3.01 -1.07 26.76
CA GLY A 272 -2.16 -0.05 26.16
C GLY A 272 -0.78 -0.58 25.74
N ARG A 273 -0.50 -1.88 25.89
CA ARG A 273 0.73 -2.46 25.34
C ARG A 273 0.62 -2.58 23.83
N ILE A 274 1.70 -2.29 23.13
CA ILE A 274 1.87 -2.56 21.70
C ILE A 274 2.98 -3.59 21.54
N VAL A 275 2.77 -4.55 20.65
CA VAL A 275 3.80 -5.48 20.16
C VAL A 275 3.82 -5.47 18.64
N ARG A 276 4.94 -5.86 18.04
CA ARG A 276 5.02 -6.20 16.62
C ARG A 276 5.21 -7.70 16.44
N VAL A 277 4.61 -8.26 15.40
CA VAL A 277 4.68 -9.66 15.02
C VAL A 277 5.31 -9.76 13.64
N ASP A 278 6.35 -10.58 13.50
CA ASP A 278 6.94 -10.92 12.20
C ASP A 278 5.89 -11.67 11.37
N ALA A 279 5.49 -11.12 10.22
CA ALA A 279 4.40 -11.69 9.40
C ALA A 279 4.73 -13.08 8.81
N VAL A 280 6.02 -13.45 8.77
CA VAL A 280 6.51 -14.71 8.21
C VAL A 280 6.88 -15.69 9.32
N ARG A 281 7.59 -15.24 10.36
CA ARG A 281 8.10 -16.10 11.44
C ARG A 281 7.14 -16.23 12.63
N GLY A 282 6.23 -15.27 12.78
CA GLY A 282 5.32 -15.18 13.93
C GLY A 282 6.00 -14.74 15.24
N THR A 283 7.24 -14.27 15.18
CA THR A 283 7.99 -13.80 16.35
C THR A 283 7.36 -12.52 16.89
N VAL A 284 7.07 -12.47 18.19
CA VAL A 284 6.46 -11.32 18.86
C VAL A 284 7.52 -10.52 19.61
N LEU A 285 7.60 -9.22 19.34
CA LEU A 285 8.55 -8.30 19.97
C LEU A 285 7.80 -7.13 20.63
N PRO A 286 8.18 -6.73 21.87
CA PRO A 286 7.57 -5.59 22.54
C PRO A 286 7.92 -4.28 21.85
N VAL A 287 6.99 -3.34 21.88
CA VAL A 287 7.09 -2.07 21.18
C VAL A 287 6.88 -0.89 22.12
N ALA A 288 5.71 -0.84 22.75
CA ALA A 288 5.31 0.24 23.64
C ALA A 288 4.57 -0.34 24.82
N ARG A 289 4.72 0.30 25.99
CA ARG A 289 4.06 -0.14 27.22
C ARG A 289 2.73 0.55 27.47
N SER A 290 2.43 1.60 26.71
CA SER A 290 1.26 2.44 26.92
C SER A 290 0.82 3.15 25.64
N SER A 291 -0.43 2.92 25.26
CA SER A 291 -1.14 3.54 24.14
C SER A 291 -2.63 3.63 24.48
N ARG A 292 -3.37 4.39 23.67
CA ARG A 292 -4.84 4.46 23.67
C ARG A 292 -5.36 4.56 22.25
N GLY A 293 -6.63 4.20 22.09
CA GLY A 293 -7.31 4.25 20.81
C GLY A 293 -6.74 3.25 19.81
N GLU A 294 -7.07 3.49 18.56
CA GLU A 294 -6.62 2.69 17.43
C GLU A 294 -5.20 3.09 17.00
N LEU A 295 -4.48 2.12 16.47
CA LEU A 295 -3.25 2.34 15.73
C LEU A 295 -3.59 2.88 14.35
N ALA A 296 -2.66 3.60 13.73
CA ALA A 296 -2.76 3.99 12.33
C ALA A 296 -1.45 3.65 11.60
N THR A 297 -1.57 3.29 10.32
CA THR A 297 -0.45 3.23 9.37
C THR A 297 -0.75 4.11 8.17
N ASP A 298 0.30 4.52 7.46
CA ASP A 298 0.14 5.06 6.12
C ASP A 298 -0.04 3.93 5.09
N PRO A 299 -0.56 4.21 3.88
CA PRO A 299 -0.81 3.20 2.84
C PRO A 299 0.45 2.45 2.35
N SER A 300 1.64 3.00 2.55
CA SER A 300 2.89 2.33 2.21
C SER A 300 3.42 1.43 3.32
N GLY A 301 2.82 1.47 4.52
CA GLY A 301 3.27 0.70 5.67
C GLY A 301 4.60 1.17 6.26
N GLU A 302 5.06 2.38 5.94
CA GLU A 302 6.34 2.89 6.40
C GLU A 302 6.30 3.42 7.82
N HIS A 303 5.13 3.86 8.28
CA HIS A 303 4.94 4.52 9.56
C HIS A 303 3.82 3.86 10.35
N VAL A 304 3.98 3.89 11.68
CA VAL A 304 2.93 3.52 12.61
C VAL A 304 2.76 4.63 13.64
N ALA A 305 1.52 5.04 13.85
CA ALA A 305 1.14 6.05 14.82
C ALA A 305 0.18 5.50 15.87
N TRP A 306 0.25 6.08 17.07
CA TRP A 306 -0.70 5.79 18.14
C TRP A 306 -0.82 6.97 19.10
N ILE A 307 -1.89 7.00 19.89
CA ILE A 307 -2.07 8.00 20.95
C ILE A 307 -1.36 7.51 22.21
N ALA A 308 -0.44 8.30 22.77
CA ALA A 308 0.21 8.00 24.04
C ALA A 308 -0.82 7.99 25.18
N ALA A 309 -0.69 7.04 26.11
CA ALA A 309 -1.51 7.04 27.31
C ALA A 309 -1.02 8.13 28.29
N GLY A 310 -1.96 8.90 28.85
CA GLY A 310 -1.67 9.90 29.88
C GLY A 310 -2.82 10.90 30.07
N PRO A 311 -2.89 11.61 31.21
CA PRO A 311 -3.86 12.69 31.38
C PRO A 311 -3.50 13.90 30.51
N GLY A 312 -4.51 14.65 30.07
CA GLY A 312 -4.33 15.88 29.31
C GLY A 312 -4.58 15.73 27.80
N PRO A 313 -4.09 16.67 26.99
CA PRO A 313 -4.36 16.69 25.56
C PRO A 313 -3.71 15.51 24.84
N ALA A 314 -4.29 15.14 23.70
CA ALA A 314 -3.82 14.02 22.92
C ALA A 314 -2.37 14.23 22.45
N VAL A 315 -1.55 13.23 22.69
CA VAL A 315 -0.17 13.18 22.22
C VAL A 315 -0.06 12.00 21.28
N VAL A 316 0.15 12.28 19.99
CA VAL A 316 0.35 11.24 18.99
C VAL A 316 1.84 10.94 18.89
N VAL A 317 2.18 9.67 18.94
CA VAL A 317 3.52 9.15 18.72
C VAL A 317 3.54 8.60 17.30
N LEU A 318 4.51 9.01 16.50
CA LEU A 318 4.76 8.48 15.15
C LEU A 318 6.12 7.79 15.14
N ARG A 319 6.21 6.63 14.48
CA ARG A 319 7.45 5.85 14.33
C ARG A 319 7.57 5.28 12.93
N THR A 320 8.80 5.10 12.49
CA THR A 320 9.12 4.23 11.36
C THR A 320 8.81 2.78 11.72
N ALA A 321 8.23 2.05 10.78
CA ALA A 321 7.83 0.66 10.98
C ALA A 321 9.04 -0.28 11.03
N ALA A 322 10.03 -0.08 10.16
CA ALA A 322 11.15 -1.01 10.00
C ALA A 322 12.00 -1.14 11.27
N ASP A 323 12.44 -0.02 11.82
CA ASP A 323 13.54 0.04 12.79
C ASP A 323 13.18 0.72 14.11
N TRP A 324 11.96 1.24 14.23
CA TRP A 324 11.52 2.03 15.38
C TRP A 324 12.38 3.27 15.66
N SER A 325 13.18 3.72 14.70
CA SER A 325 13.95 4.94 14.87
C SER A 325 13.03 6.15 14.96
N VAL A 326 13.63 7.18 15.53
CA VAL A 326 12.95 8.42 15.90
C VAL A 326 12.95 9.33 14.68
N LEU A 327 11.76 9.62 14.15
CA LEU A 327 11.55 10.87 13.42
C LEU A 327 11.72 12.01 14.43
N LEU A 328 12.44 13.08 14.07
CA LEU A 328 12.92 14.17 14.94
C LEU A 328 11.88 14.78 15.93
N SER A 329 10.59 14.52 15.73
CA SER A 329 9.44 14.88 16.57
C SER A 329 8.72 13.61 17.07
N ASP A 330 9.30 12.98 18.08
CA ASP A 330 8.84 11.74 18.69
C ASP A 330 7.36 11.73 19.13
N ARG A 331 6.80 12.93 19.38
CA ARG A 331 5.50 13.14 19.98
C ARG A 331 4.94 14.49 19.54
N GLN A 332 3.80 14.48 18.87
CA GLN A 332 3.05 15.70 18.60
C GLN A 332 1.93 15.86 19.61
N ARG A 333 1.91 16.99 20.31
CA ARG A 333 0.80 17.38 21.17
C ARG A 333 -0.24 18.11 20.31
N PHE A 334 -1.44 17.57 20.26
CA PHE A 334 -2.58 18.22 19.62
C PHE A 334 -3.24 19.19 20.62
N PRO A 335 -3.80 20.31 20.17
CA PRO A 335 -4.47 21.28 21.05
C PRO A 335 -5.81 20.76 21.61
N ALA A 336 -6.29 19.62 21.11
CA ALA A 336 -7.48 18.90 21.54
C ALA A 336 -7.56 18.74 23.07
N GLN A 337 -8.73 19.07 23.66
CA GLN A 337 -9.02 18.91 25.09
C GLN A 337 -10.15 17.88 25.34
N PRO A 338 -9.91 16.58 25.08
CA PRO A 338 -10.92 15.54 25.30
C PRO A 338 -11.23 15.35 26.78
N ARG A 339 -12.50 15.09 27.12
CA ARG A 339 -12.99 14.74 28.47
C ARG A 339 -12.87 13.24 28.78
N CYS A 340 -12.13 12.54 27.94
CA CYS A 340 -11.68 11.14 28.03
C CYS A 340 -12.73 10.03 27.87
N CYS A 341 -14.04 10.31 27.92
CA CYS A 341 -15.07 9.27 27.69
C CYS A 341 -16.17 9.67 26.70
N ASP A 342 -16.61 10.93 26.67
CA ASP A 342 -17.74 11.35 25.83
C ASP A 342 -17.30 11.88 24.45
N ASP A 343 -16.04 12.32 24.33
CA ASP A 343 -15.47 12.99 23.16
C ASP A 343 -13.98 12.64 22.97
N PRO A 344 -13.64 11.35 22.79
CA PRO A 344 -12.24 10.95 22.65
C PRO A 344 -11.60 11.59 21.42
N PHE A 345 -10.34 11.97 21.55
CA PHE A 345 -9.50 12.29 20.39
C PHE A 345 -9.32 11.03 19.55
N VAL A 346 -9.55 11.17 18.25
CA VAL A 346 -9.43 10.08 17.26
C VAL A 346 -8.19 10.34 16.42
N LEU A 347 -7.32 9.32 16.34
CA LEU A 347 -6.26 9.26 15.35
C LEU A 347 -6.87 8.67 14.07
N ASN A 348 -7.16 9.52 13.08
CA ASN A 348 -7.93 9.10 11.91
C ASN A 348 -7.10 8.35 10.86
N GLY A 349 -5.78 8.56 10.84
CA GLY A 349 -4.90 7.89 9.87
C GLY A 349 -3.65 8.71 9.54
N ILE A 350 -2.84 8.15 8.63
CA ILE A 350 -1.64 8.77 8.08
C ILE A 350 -1.81 8.81 6.57
N THR A 351 -1.55 9.97 5.95
CA THR A 351 -1.60 10.12 4.50
C THR A 351 -0.36 9.50 3.84
N SER A 352 -0.41 9.27 2.52
CA SER A 352 0.70 8.68 1.78
C SER A 352 1.99 9.52 1.81
N ASP A 353 1.87 10.83 2.00
CA ASP A 353 3.00 11.74 2.21
C ASP A 353 3.46 11.83 3.68
N GLY A 354 2.91 11.00 4.57
CA GLY A 354 3.34 10.88 5.97
C GLY A 354 2.73 11.91 6.92
N ALA A 355 1.73 12.70 6.49
CA ALA A 355 1.02 13.62 7.38
C ALA A 355 0.01 12.87 8.25
N VAL A 356 -0.04 13.22 9.53
CA VAL A 356 -0.92 12.57 10.51
C VAL A 356 -2.19 13.39 10.69
N ILE A 357 -3.34 12.72 10.61
CA ILE A 357 -4.66 13.33 10.77
C ILE A 357 -5.27 12.90 12.10
N GLY A 358 -5.70 13.87 12.90
CA GLY A 358 -6.43 13.62 14.14
C GLY A 358 -7.60 14.57 14.31
N SER A 359 -8.60 14.15 15.07
CA SER A 359 -9.83 14.91 15.26
C SER A 359 -10.45 14.77 16.64
N LEU A 360 -11.33 15.72 16.96
CA LEU A 360 -12.35 15.63 18.01
C LEU A 360 -13.73 15.64 17.33
N PRO A 361 -14.28 14.47 16.96
CA PRO A 361 -15.48 14.40 16.13
C PRO A 361 -16.70 15.11 16.74
N VAL A 362 -16.85 15.07 18.07
CA VAL A 362 -18.00 15.66 18.79
C VAL A 362 -18.13 17.16 18.55
N VAL A 363 -17.02 17.87 18.34
CA VAL A 363 -16.99 19.31 18.07
C VAL A 363 -16.59 19.63 16.63
N SER A 364 -16.47 18.62 15.76
CA SER A 364 -16.07 18.76 14.35
C SER A 364 -14.73 19.48 14.15
N GLU A 365 -13.82 19.38 15.12
CA GLU A 365 -12.48 19.93 15.04
C GLU A 365 -11.50 18.86 14.55
N ALA A 366 -10.56 19.25 13.69
CA ALA A 366 -9.52 18.35 13.21
C ALA A 366 -8.22 19.09 12.93
N TRP A 367 -7.12 18.34 12.91
CA TRP A 367 -5.79 18.87 12.68
C TRP A 367 -5.00 17.93 11.76
N VAL A 368 -4.12 18.55 10.96
CA VAL A 368 -3.08 17.87 10.20
C VAL A 368 -1.74 18.22 10.82
N TRP A 369 -0.96 17.20 11.13
CA TRP A 369 0.45 17.32 11.48
C TRP A 369 1.29 16.85 10.28
N ARG A 370 1.87 17.81 9.55
CA ARG A 370 2.84 17.51 8.50
C ARG A 370 4.19 17.29 9.16
N THR A 371 4.88 16.22 8.79
CA THR A 371 6.21 15.86 9.29
C THR A 371 7.30 16.44 8.37
N PRO A 372 8.59 16.46 8.80
CA PRO A 372 9.69 16.84 7.91
C PRO A 372 9.72 16.05 6.59
N ASP A 373 9.38 14.77 6.63
CA ASP A 373 9.32 13.91 5.44
C ASP A 373 8.16 14.29 4.52
N ALA A 374 7.06 14.83 5.09
CA ALA A 374 5.94 15.43 4.36
C ALA A 374 6.21 16.87 3.85
N GLY A 375 7.43 17.40 4.04
CA GLY A 375 7.86 18.71 3.51
C GLY A 375 7.89 19.88 4.49
N SER A 376 7.44 19.72 5.75
CA SER A 376 7.70 20.65 6.88
C SER A 376 7.06 20.13 8.18
N ASP A 377 7.69 20.33 9.35
CA ASP A 377 7.10 19.99 10.65
C ASP A 377 6.11 21.06 11.13
N THR A 378 4.83 20.92 10.77
CA THR A 378 3.80 21.91 11.10
C THR A 378 2.49 21.24 11.54
N LEU A 379 1.97 21.69 12.69
CA LEU A 379 0.62 21.37 13.14
C LEU A 379 -0.33 22.49 12.72
N GLN A 380 -1.39 22.13 11.99
CA GLN A 380 -2.37 23.07 11.47
C GLN A 380 -3.79 22.53 11.67
N GLU A 381 -4.72 23.38 12.07
CA GLU A 381 -6.15 23.06 12.12
C GLU A 381 -6.74 22.94 10.70
N ILE A 382 -7.64 21.98 10.52
CA ILE A 382 -8.36 21.73 9.27
C ILE A 382 -9.73 22.40 9.35
N SER A 383 -9.91 23.43 8.54
CA SER A 383 -11.20 24.12 8.38
C SER A 383 -12.03 23.53 7.23
N GLY A 384 -13.31 23.90 7.15
CA GLY A 384 -14.18 23.52 6.02
C GLY A 384 -14.86 22.14 6.16
N LEU A 385 -14.84 21.52 7.34
CA LEU A 385 -15.53 20.26 7.62
C LEU A 385 -17.03 20.41 7.88
N GLY A 386 -17.51 21.61 8.22
CA GLY A 386 -18.91 21.83 8.57
C GLY A 386 -19.31 21.04 9.82
N ASP A 387 -20.40 20.28 9.73
CA ASP A 387 -20.87 19.31 10.74
C ASP A 387 -20.37 17.88 10.50
N GLY A 388 -19.42 17.72 9.57
CA GLY A 388 -18.92 16.44 9.14
C GLY A 388 -17.82 15.90 10.06
N ALA A 389 -17.78 14.57 10.19
CA ALA A 389 -16.72 13.86 10.90
C ALA A 389 -15.77 13.18 9.90
N ILE A 390 -14.46 13.30 10.12
CA ILE A 390 -13.47 12.54 9.34
C ILE A 390 -13.63 11.07 9.71
N THR A 391 -13.84 10.23 8.70
CA THR A 391 -14.02 8.78 8.86
C THR A 391 -12.84 7.99 8.33
N GLN A 392 -12.14 8.50 7.29
CA GLN A 392 -11.01 7.82 6.68
C GLN A 392 -9.96 8.82 6.17
N VAL A 393 -8.71 8.36 6.14
CA VAL A 393 -7.60 9.00 5.43
C VAL A 393 -7.23 8.12 4.23
N VAL A 394 -7.21 8.70 3.03
CA VAL A 394 -7.04 7.92 1.78
C VAL A 394 -6.08 8.61 0.82
N GLY A 395 -4.98 7.94 0.43
CA GLY A 395 -4.09 8.30 -0.70
C GLY A 395 -3.39 9.67 -0.71
N GLY A 396 -3.83 10.64 0.10
CA GLY A 396 -3.51 12.07 0.03
C GLY A 396 -4.70 13.01 0.34
N GLY A 397 -5.83 12.47 0.81
CA GLY A 397 -7.04 13.20 1.12
C GLY A 397 -7.83 12.59 2.29
N LEU A 398 -8.99 13.18 2.55
CA LEU A 398 -9.88 12.81 3.66
C LEU A 398 -11.24 12.38 3.12
N VAL A 399 -11.87 11.47 3.85
CA VAL A 399 -13.29 11.14 3.72
C VAL A 399 -14.02 11.72 4.92
N VAL A 400 -14.95 12.63 4.66
CA VAL A 400 -15.76 13.31 5.67
C VAL A 400 -17.20 12.84 5.53
N ARG A 401 -17.75 12.25 6.58
CA ARG A 401 -19.15 11.82 6.63
C ARG A 401 -20.00 12.93 7.25
N HIS A 402 -21.01 13.35 6.51
CA HIS A 402 -22.01 14.33 6.95
C HIS A 402 -23.35 13.64 7.20
N PRO A 403 -24.07 14.00 8.27
CA PRO A 403 -25.45 13.58 8.48
C PRO A 403 -26.36 14.05 7.31
N PRO A 404 -27.33 13.24 6.85
CA PRO A 404 -27.75 11.94 7.38
C PRO A 404 -27.03 10.71 6.79
N GLY A 405 -25.98 10.87 5.96
CA GLY A 405 -25.32 9.73 5.30
C GLY A 405 -24.62 10.08 3.99
N THR A 406 -24.03 11.27 3.91
CA THR A 406 -23.28 11.71 2.73
C THR A 406 -21.78 11.68 3.02
N PHE A 407 -21.02 11.09 2.11
CA PHE A 407 -19.56 11.00 2.19
C PHE A 407 -18.96 11.99 1.21
N ALA A 408 -18.28 13.01 1.72
CA ALA A 408 -17.50 13.95 0.93
C ALA A 408 -16.04 13.49 0.91
N VAL A 409 -15.48 13.32 -0.29
CA VAL A 409 -14.07 12.97 -0.47
C VAL A 409 -13.35 14.19 -1.00
N GLY A 410 -12.19 14.51 -0.44
CA GLY A 410 -11.45 15.72 -0.80
C GLY A 410 -10.03 15.72 -0.28
N SER A 411 -9.31 16.82 -0.49
CA SER A 411 -7.97 17.02 0.06
C SER A 411 -7.92 18.29 0.91
N VAL A 412 -6.91 18.39 1.78
CA VAL A 412 -6.67 19.60 2.56
C VAL A 412 -5.70 20.49 1.81
N VAL A 413 -6.19 21.64 1.34
CA VAL A 413 -5.40 22.65 0.62
C VAL A 413 -5.36 23.91 1.48
N ASP A 414 -4.15 24.35 1.85
CA ASP A 414 -3.91 25.52 2.71
C ASP A 414 -4.71 25.48 4.04
N GLY A 415 -4.81 24.29 4.66
CA GLY A 415 -5.56 24.09 5.92
C GLY A 415 -7.08 24.08 5.76
N THR A 416 -7.60 24.01 4.54
CA THR A 416 -9.03 23.92 4.27
C THR A 416 -9.34 22.62 3.54
N PHE A 417 -10.27 21.82 4.06
CA PHE A 417 -10.80 20.65 3.36
C PHE A 417 -11.61 21.08 2.13
N ARG A 418 -11.25 20.55 0.96
CA ARG A 418 -11.91 20.85 -0.32
C ARG A 418 -12.49 19.57 -0.93
N PRO A 419 -13.82 19.37 -0.88
CA PRO A 419 -14.43 18.18 -1.46
C PRO A 419 -14.30 18.19 -2.99
N THR A 420 -13.93 17.04 -3.55
CA THR A 420 -13.82 16.79 -4.99
C THR A 420 -14.95 15.91 -5.51
N ALA A 421 -15.54 15.08 -4.64
CA ALA A 421 -16.67 14.21 -4.95
C ALA A 421 -17.55 13.99 -3.71
N VAL A 422 -18.82 13.67 -3.93
CA VAL A 422 -19.78 13.31 -2.88
C VAL A 422 -20.49 12.01 -3.25
N LEU A 423 -20.68 11.12 -2.27
CA LEU A 423 -21.42 9.87 -2.40
C LEU A 423 -22.51 9.83 -1.32
N SER A 424 -23.74 9.49 -1.70
CA SER A 424 -24.81 9.15 -0.76
C SER A 424 -24.90 7.64 -0.66
N ALA A 425 -24.61 7.11 0.53
CA ALA A 425 -24.61 5.67 0.78
C ALA A 425 -24.91 5.43 2.27
N ARG A 426 -25.40 4.23 2.60
CA ARG A 426 -25.53 3.82 4.00
C ARG A 426 -24.17 3.72 4.66
N ASP A 427 -23.24 3.10 3.94
CA ASP A 427 -21.87 2.89 4.33
C ASP A 427 -20.95 2.95 3.10
N ALA A 428 -19.72 3.39 3.28
CA ALA A 428 -18.75 3.53 2.20
C ALA A 428 -17.31 3.44 2.70
N ASP A 429 -16.50 2.67 1.98
CA ASP A 429 -15.07 2.55 2.17
C ASP A 429 -14.32 3.02 0.92
N PHE A 430 -13.35 3.91 1.13
CA PHE A 430 -12.56 4.54 0.08
C PHE A 430 -11.08 4.11 0.12
N ALA A 431 -10.75 3.08 0.91
CA ALA A 431 -9.37 2.64 1.16
C ALA A 431 -8.80 1.77 0.02
N ASP A 432 -9.32 1.90 -1.21
CA ASP A 432 -8.72 1.30 -2.39
C ASP A 432 -7.25 1.74 -2.48
N PRO A 433 -6.27 0.82 -2.48
CA PRO A 433 -4.85 1.15 -2.52
C PRO A 433 -4.49 2.00 -3.74
N LEU A 434 -5.24 1.80 -4.82
CA LEU A 434 -5.11 2.51 -6.08
C LEU A 434 -6.04 3.73 -6.18
N GLY A 435 -6.72 4.12 -5.11
CA GLY A 435 -7.49 5.36 -4.97
C GLY A 435 -8.63 5.58 -5.97
N HIS A 436 -9.01 4.60 -6.80
CA HIS A 436 -9.91 4.80 -7.94
C HIS A 436 -11.25 4.11 -7.76
N ARG A 437 -11.43 3.30 -6.73
CA ARG A 437 -12.70 2.64 -6.42
C ARG A 437 -13.22 3.06 -5.05
N VAL A 438 -14.53 2.90 -4.91
CA VAL A 438 -15.23 2.99 -3.63
C VAL A 438 -16.08 1.75 -3.49
N VAL A 439 -16.04 1.15 -2.31
CA VAL A 439 -16.93 0.06 -1.91
C VAL A 439 -18.03 0.71 -1.09
N TYR A 440 -19.29 0.47 -1.40
CA TYR A 440 -20.37 1.08 -0.62
C TYR A 440 -21.59 0.19 -0.53
N ALA A 441 -22.32 0.31 0.57
CA ALA A 441 -23.63 -0.27 0.76
C ALA A 441 -24.70 0.75 0.39
N ASP A 442 -25.60 0.37 -0.51
CA ASP A 442 -26.75 1.20 -0.85
C ASP A 442 -27.87 1.10 0.20
N ASP A 443 -28.96 1.83 -0.01
CA ASP A 443 -30.10 1.85 0.91
C ASP A 443 -30.85 0.51 0.99
N SER A 444 -30.64 -0.40 0.04
CA SER A 444 -31.20 -1.76 0.08
C SER A 444 -30.29 -2.75 0.84
N GLY A 445 -29.08 -2.34 1.21
CA GLY A 445 -28.07 -3.20 1.83
C GLY A 445 -27.30 -4.05 0.82
N GLU A 446 -27.42 -3.75 -0.49
CA GLU A 446 -26.56 -4.35 -1.51
C GLU A 446 -25.19 -3.64 -1.49
N ILE A 447 -24.12 -4.43 -1.58
CA ILE A 447 -22.75 -3.90 -1.64
C ILE A 447 -22.31 -3.79 -3.10
N HIS A 448 -21.77 -2.64 -3.45
CA HIS A 448 -21.30 -2.30 -4.79
C HIS A 448 -19.86 -1.82 -4.75
N VAL A 449 -19.14 -2.07 -5.84
CA VAL A 449 -17.87 -1.45 -6.14
C VAL A 449 -18.07 -0.50 -7.32
N ARG A 450 -17.68 0.76 -7.14
CA ARG A 450 -17.81 1.79 -8.16
C ARG A 450 -16.49 2.47 -8.43
N GLU A 451 -16.21 2.73 -9.71
CA GLU A 451 -15.13 3.61 -10.12
C GLU A 451 -15.43 5.06 -9.71
N ARG A 452 -14.46 5.71 -9.06
CA ARG A 452 -14.53 7.10 -8.66
C ARG A 452 -14.44 7.98 -9.90
N VAL A 453 -15.36 8.93 -10.03
CA VAL A 453 -15.36 9.91 -11.14
C VAL A 453 -14.19 10.89 -10.95
N GLN A 454 -13.14 10.73 -11.73
CA GLN A 454 -11.98 11.63 -11.77
C GLN A 454 -12.21 12.79 -12.74
N ARG A 455 -11.85 14.02 -12.34
CA ARG A 455 -11.92 15.22 -13.21
C ARG A 455 -11.08 14.99 -14.47
N GLY A 456 -11.71 15.04 -15.65
CA GLY A 456 -11.02 14.96 -16.95
C GLY A 456 -11.19 13.65 -17.73
N ARG A 457 -11.90 12.63 -17.19
CA ARG A 457 -12.27 11.40 -17.92
C ARG A 457 -13.73 11.40 -18.41
N SER A 458 -13.98 10.55 -19.40
CA SER A 458 -15.24 10.36 -20.17
C SER A 458 -16.53 10.46 -19.34
N ARG A 459 -17.57 11.07 -19.93
CA ARG A 459 -18.88 11.40 -19.34
C ARG A 459 -19.81 10.22 -18.99
N ARG A 460 -19.44 8.96 -19.28
CA ARG A 460 -20.25 7.80 -18.89
C ARG A 460 -19.55 7.04 -17.76
N PRO A 461 -20.12 7.01 -16.54
CA PRO A 461 -19.60 6.18 -15.48
C PRO A 461 -19.69 4.71 -15.90
N SER A 462 -18.65 3.93 -15.60
CA SER A 462 -18.74 2.47 -15.66
C SER A 462 -19.88 2.02 -14.74
N PRO A 463 -20.68 1.02 -15.12
CA PRO A 463 -21.73 0.51 -14.24
C PRO A 463 -21.09 -0.05 -12.97
N ASP A 464 -21.78 0.14 -11.85
CA ASP A 464 -21.34 -0.39 -10.56
C ASP A 464 -21.31 -1.93 -10.62
N VAL A 465 -20.27 -2.51 -10.02
CA VAL A 465 -20.17 -3.96 -9.86
C VAL A 465 -20.82 -4.34 -8.55
N ARG A 466 -22.01 -4.93 -8.63
CA ARG A 466 -22.68 -5.52 -7.47
C ARG A 466 -21.93 -6.78 -7.02
N LEU A 467 -21.59 -6.83 -5.74
CA LEU A 467 -20.99 -8.01 -5.13
C LEU A 467 -22.06 -9.08 -4.84
N GLN A 468 -21.73 -10.34 -5.13
CA GLN A 468 -22.64 -11.49 -5.09
C GLN A 468 -22.69 -12.10 -3.67
N LEU A 469 -23.26 -11.34 -2.75
CA LEU A 469 -23.54 -11.72 -1.36
C LEU A 469 -25.00 -11.35 -0.99
N PRO A 470 -25.53 -11.80 0.16
CA PRO A 470 -26.87 -11.42 0.57
C PRO A 470 -26.96 -9.91 0.83
N THR A 471 -28.18 -9.38 0.86
CA THR A 471 -28.41 -8.02 1.35
C THR A 471 -28.12 -7.95 2.84
N LEU A 472 -27.32 -6.97 3.27
CA LEU A 472 -26.86 -6.83 4.64
C LEU A 472 -27.45 -5.59 5.29
N ASP A 473 -28.31 -5.77 6.29
CA ASP A 473 -28.98 -4.66 6.96
C ASP A 473 -27.99 -3.70 7.64
N GLN A 474 -26.90 -4.25 8.18
CA GLN A 474 -25.85 -3.49 8.88
C GLN A 474 -24.71 -3.03 7.96
N GLY A 475 -24.75 -3.33 6.66
CA GLY A 475 -23.62 -3.09 5.76
C GLY A 475 -22.43 -4.00 6.06
N PHE A 476 -21.22 -3.42 6.11
CA PHE A 476 -19.98 -4.12 6.42
C PHE A 476 -19.29 -3.48 7.62
N ALA A 477 -18.58 -4.27 8.42
CA ALA A 477 -17.80 -3.77 9.55
C ALA A 477 -16.42 -3.24 9.10
N ALA A 478 -15.84 -3.86 8.07
CA ALA A 478 -14.56 -3.46 7.48
C ALA A 478 -14.43 -3.95 6.03
N VAL A 479 -13.60 -3.24 5.26
CA VAL A 479 -13.20 -3.58 3.89
C VAL A 479 -11.68 -3.49 3.81
N ARG A 480 -11.01 -4.56 3.36
CA ARG A 480 -9.56 -4.53 3.13
C ARG A 480 -9.22 -5.10 1.76
N TRP A 481 -8.23 -4.51 1.11
CA TRP A 481 -7.82 -4.93 -0.23
C TRP A 481 -6.68 -5.93 -0.14
N GLU A 482 -6.90 -7.15 -0.65
CA GLU A 482 -5.86 -8.19 -0.66
C GLU A 482 -4.91 -8.02 -1.84
N ASP A 483 -5.43 -7.50 -2.96
CA ASP A 483 -4.72 -7.18 -4.18
C ASP A 483 -5.58 -6.24 -5.05
N ASP A 484 -5.11 -5.91 -6.26
CA ASP A 484 -5.82 -5.03 -7.20
C ASP A 484 -7.24 -5.53 -7.55
N ASP A 485 -7.48 -6.84 -7.52
CA ASP A 485 -8.71 -7.45 -8.04
C ASP A 485 -9.61 -8.02 -6.93
N HIS A 486 -9.11 -8.14 -5.71
CA HIS A 486 -9.84 -8.78 -4.60
C HIS A 486 -9.86 -7.92 -3.35
N LEU A 487 -11.05 -7.81 -2.78
CA LEU A 487 -11.28 -7.24 -1.46
C LEU A 487 -11.77 -8.32 -0.50
N LEU A 488 -11.58 -8.06 0.78
CA LEU A 488 -12.03 -8.85 1.91
C LEU A 488 -13.00 -7.99 2.72
N LEU A 489 -14.22 -8.49 2.89
CA LEU A 489 -15.28 -7.88 3.68
C LEU A 489 -15.40 -8.59 5.03
N ASP A 490 -15.51 -7.81 6.10
CA ASP A 490 -16.02 -8.28 7.39
C ASP A 490 -17.52 -7.97 7.47
N VAL A 491 -18.34 -9.00 7.43
CA VAL A 491 -19.80 -8.90 7.29
C VAL A 491 -20.50 -9.89 8.20
N ALA A 492 -21.73 -9.58 8.61
CA ALA A 492 -22.54 -10.45 9.46
C ALA A 492 -23.98 -10.55 8.94
N ASP A 493 -24.60 -11.71 9.12
CA ASP A 493 -26.01 -11.95 8.85
C ASP A 493 -26.59 -12.94 9.86
N ALA A 494 -27.87 -13.30 9.72
CA ALA A 494 -28.52 -14.26 10.63
C ALA A 494 -27.87 -15.66 10.62
N SER A 495 -27.17 -16.04 9.55
CA SER A 495 -26.45 -17.32 9.43
C SER A 495 -25.02 -17.27 9.99
N GLN A 496 -24.44 -16.07 10.11
CA GLN A 496 -23.12 -15.78 10.68
C GLN A 496 -23.22 -14.58 11.65
N PRO A 497 -23.86 -14.76 12.82
CA PRO A 497 -24.18 -13.65 13.73
C PRO A 497 -22.96 -13.04 14.44
N HIS A 498 -21.82 -13.75 14.43
CA HIS A 498 -20.55 -13.28 14.98
C HIS A 498 -19.60 -12.74 13.91
N GLY A 499 -20.05 -12.66 12.66
CA GLY A 499 -19.26 -12.18 11.53
C GLY A 499 -18.67 -13.29 10.66
N ALA A 500 -18.26 -12.90 9.46
CA ALA A 500 -17.63 -13.73 8.47
C ALA A 500 -16.70 -12.87 7.61
N LEU A 501 -15.56 -13.43 7.25
CA LEU A 501 -14.69 -12.84 6.24
C LEU A 501 -15.10 -13.39 4.88
N VAL A 502 -15.40 -12.48 3.95
CA VAL A 502 -15.84 -12.79 2.59
C VAL A 502 -14.88 -12.12 1.61
N ARG A 503 -14.23 -12.91 0.77
CA ARG A 503 -13.38 -12.39 -0.31
C ARG A 503 -14.24 -12.22 -1.56
N CYS A 504 -14.16 -11.06 -2.20
CA CYS A 504 -14.89 -10.78 -3.42
C CYS A 504 -13.95 -10.29 -4.53
N ASP A 505 -14.17 -10.79 -5.74
CA ASP A 505 -13.56 -10.27 -6.96
C ASP A 505 -14.32 -9.02 -7.42
N VAL A 506 -13.61 -7.90 -7.55
CA VAL A 506 -14.21 -6.58 -7.79
C VAL A 506 -14.59 -6.35 -9.26
N GLY A 507 -14.11 -7.18 -10.18
CA GLY A 507 -14.44 -7.09 -11.61
C GLY A 507 -15.69 -7.89 -11.99
N THR A 508 -15.88 -9.04 -11.33
CA THR A 508 -16.98 -9.98 -11.59
C THR A 508 -18.08 -9.93 -10.53
N GLY A 509 -17.76 -9.42 -9.35
CA GLY A 509 -18.61 -9.43 -8.16
C GLY A 509 -18.70 -10.79 -7.46
N ALA A 510 -18.00 -11.83 -7.94
CA ALA A 510 -18.07 -13.15 -7.33
C ALA A 510 -17.47 -13.13 -5.92
N CYS A 511 -18.14 -13.75 -4.95
CA CYS A 511 -17.72 -13.77 -3.55
C CYS A 511 -17.59 -15.20 -3.02
N GLU A 512 -16.64 -15.39 -2.11
CA GLU A 512 -16.35 -16.64 -1.43
C GLU A 512 -16.18 -16.44 0.09
N LEU A 513 -16.67 -17.39 0.88
CA LEU A 513 -16.56 -17.37 2.34
C LEU A 513 -15.19 -17.91 2.75
N THR A 514 -14.34 -17.05 3.29
CA THR A 514 -12.94 -17.37 3.61
C THR A 514 -12.72 -17.73 5.07
N ALA A 515 -13.49 -17.13 5.98
CA ALA A 515 -13.48 -17.48 7.39
C ALA A 515 -14.85 -17.28 8.04
N ARG A 516 -15.22 -18.20 8.93
CA ARG A 516 -16.36 -18.05 9.84
C ARG A 516 -15.84 -17.62 11.21
N LEU A 517 -16.47 -16.62 11.80
CA LEU A 517 -16.02 -16.03 13.05
C LEU A 517 -17.04 -16.46 14.10
N ASP A 518 -16.57 -17.05 15.21
CA ASP A 518 -17.41 -17.65 16.25
C ASP A 518 -17.45 -16.82 17.54
N ARG A 519 -16.72 -15.70 17.55
CA ARG A 519 -16.50 -14.80 18.68
C ARG A 519 -15.92 -13.47 18.16
N PRO A 520 -15.82 -12.41 18.99
CA PRO A 520 -15.25 -11.13 18.57
C PRO A 520 -13.88 -11.26 17.90
N HIS A 521 -13.70 -10.51 16.82
CA HIS A 521 -12.55 -10.54 15.95
C HIS A 521 -12.13 -9.13 15.54
N LEU A 522 -10.92 -9.02 14.98
CA LEU A 522 -10.40 -7.80 14.37
C LEU A 522 -9.70 -8.18 13.07
N LEU A 523 -9.99 -7.44 12.01
CA LEU A 523 -9.26 -7.50 10.76
C LEU A 523 -8.14 -6.45 10.79
N ALA A 524 -6.97 -6.76 10.23
CA ALA A 524 -5.87 -5.80 10.20
C ALA A 524 -6.19 -4.64 9.24
N ASP A 525 -5.88 -3.43 9.69
CA ASP A 525 -5.87 -2.21 8.88
C ASP A 525 -4.72 -2.16 7.89
#